data_AF-A0A9N8DJ40-F1
#
_entry.id   AF-A0A9N8DJ40-F1
#
_cell.length_a   1.000
_cell.length_b   1.000
_cell.length_c   1.000
_cell.angle_alpha   90.00
_cell.angle_beta   90.00
_cell.angle_gamma   90.00
#
_symmetry.space_group_name_H-M   'P 1'
#
loop_
_entity.id
_entity.type
_entity.pdbx_description
1 polymer ?
#
loop_
_entity_poly.entity_id
_entity_poly.type
_entity_poly.pdbx_seq_one_letter_code
_entity_poly.pdbx_strand_id
1 'polypeptide(L)'
;MKFNCCGGSDYFLYSSPRRSLIIDLDGAMIIPQYKYVPRAACRMLCCAWERRWEELVRRCEVKPDEAFAKTEHSGRTALHLATFNEGCPLDVAVALLKANRHAILVEDRNSYTPLHNLGLFRGGDELMSLFCDTAIMVEQELQGRGKLPTPSRTSPLYLAAKRDAPTTTLRLLLQTRPRSQWIAPFTGGESYWDPQQTLDKFSSPLEILMRGRSACFVGLSTETKQQMKDMVQRNFSLNQEDDTTNTTCTTPTNNDNNNQSLMTDTCSEISIDQHDQNAITIWEKCFLLLQENFRTIITTTNTKCTEMEKDASEDTTRIPKPTTPSLVHTVASLKVPMPILLQLAMELFPEQLWLRDDTGNYPLVHVLESNHPYATKQLIHILLECKNKAETTESKHTTNITTTTSRTSSHPPPVLYIQECLQSALEIGLTWDGGMKDIVMANSEVLSLPYPQSRLVPAFLAAAQDAALDTIYFLLHAEPQVVVVSPSS
;
A
#
# COMPACT_ATOMS: atom_id res chain seq x y z
N MET A 1 4.79 -1.32 32.51
CA MET A 1 4.00 -1.92 31.42
C MET A 1 4.96 -2.51 30.40
N LYS A 2 5.11 -3.85 30.39
CA LYS A 2 5.97 -4.59 29.46
C LYS A 2 5.08 -5.18 28.36
N PHE A 3 5.44 -4.90 27.11
CA PHE A 3 4.88 -5.52 25.92
C PHE A 3 5.44 -6.95 25.78
N ASN A 4 4.54 -7.93 25.67
CA ASN A 4 4.86 -9.26 25.15
C ASN A 4 4.64 -9.23 23.64
N CYS A 5 5.70 -9.42 22.87
CA CYS A 5 5.61 -9.75 21.44
C CYS A 5 5.66 -11.28 21.29
N CYS A 6 4.75 -11.79 20.47
CA CYS A 6 4.40 -13.20 20.29
C CYS A 6 5.44 -14.05 19.54
N GLY A 7 5.52 -15.33 19.93
CA GLY A 7 5.50 -16.50 19.03
C GLY A 7 6.70 -16.73 18.11
N GLY A 8 7.81 -17.23 18.65
CA GLY A 8 8.89 -17.82 17.85
C GLY A 8 8.60 -19.27 17.48
N SER A 9 8.74 -19.62 16.20
CA SER A 9 8.92 -21.01 15.79
C SER A 9 10.30 -21.49 16.25
N ASP A 10 10.33 -22.60 17.00
CA ASP A 10 11.54 -23.19 17.58
C ASP A 10 12.46 -23.78 16.50
N TYR A 11 13.09 -22.93 15.69
CA TYR A 11 14.37 -23.25 15.07
C TYR A 11 15.49 -22.84 16.02
N PHE A 12 15.52 -23.45 17.21
CA PHE A 12 16.70 -23.38 18.06
C PHE A 12 17.86 -24.03 17.30
N LEU A 13 18.76 -23.19 16.78
CA LEU A 13 20.10 -23.61 16.38
C LEU A 13 20.76 -24.20 17.62
N TYR A 14 20.67 -25.54 17.74
CA TYR A 14 21.32 -26.31 18.79
C TYR A 14 22.74 -25.80 19.00
N SER A 15 23.07 -25.58 20.28
CA SER A 15 24.38 -25.23 20.81
C SER A 15 25.48 -26.06 20.13
N SER A 16 26.03 -25.49 19.06
CA SER A 16 27.15 -26.07 18.32
C SER A 16 28.40 -25.94 19.19
N PRO A 17 29.30 -26.94 19.21
CA PRO A 17 30.48 -26.90 20.05
C PRO A 17 31.29 -25.66 19.68
N ARG A 18 31.52 -24.78 20.68
CA ARG A 18 32.30 -23.52 20.64
C ARG A 18 33.33 -23.48 19.52
N ARG A 19 32.92 -23.13 18.30
CA ARG A 19 33.82 -22.78 17.20
C ARG A 19 33.89 -21.27 17.20
N SER A 20 35.09 -20.80 17.44
CA SER A 20 35.49 -19.42 17.73
C SER A 20 34.82 -18.42 16.79
N LEU A 21 33.68 -17.86 17.21
CA LEU A 21 33.43 -16.45 16.95
C LEU A 21 34.71 -15.74 17.38
N ILE A 22 35.38 -15.08 16.45
CA ILE A 22 36.52 -14.24 16.80
C ILE A 22 35.90 -13.02 17.45
N ILE A 23 35.75 -13.13 18.76
CA ILE A 23 35.30 -12.06 19.62
C ILE A 23 36.57 -11.31 20.02
N ASP A 24 36.63 -10.02 19.77
CA ASP A 24 37.68 -9.15 20.29
C ASP A 24 37.66 -9.16 21.84
N LEU A 25 38.73 -8.68 22.46
CA LEU A 25 38.87 -8.57 23.92
C LEU A 25 37.68 -7.83 24.58
N ASP A 26 37.02 -6.93 23.83
CA ASP A 26 35.85 -6.15 24.28
C ASP A 26 34.49 -6.86 24.09
N GLY A 27 34.50 -8.17 23.84
CA GLY A 27 33.27 -8.90 23.53
C GLY A 27 32.71 -8.54 22.13
N ALA A 28 33.48 -7.80 21.32
CA ALA A 28 33.05 -7.34 20.00
C ALA A 28 33.14 -8.44 18.97
N MET A 29 32.08 -8.70 18.24
CA MET A 29 32.13 -9.61 17.10
C MET A 29 32.97 -8.98 15.98
N ILE A 30 34.08 -9.63 15.60
CA ILE A 30 34.92 -9.16 14.51
C ILE A 30 34.30 -9.56 13.18
N ILE A 31 34.08 -8.59 12.28
CA ILE A 31 33.66 -8.88 10.91
C ILE A 31 34.74 -9.76 10.25
N PRO A 32 34.40 -10.96 9.79
CA PRO A 32 35.39 -11.87 9.24
C PRO A 32 35.98 -11.31 7.95
N GLN A 33 37.31 -11.42 7.79
CA GLN A 33 37.99 -11.08 6.55
C GLN A 33 37.76 -12.17 5.51
N TYR A 34 37.23 -11.79 4.34
CA TYR A 34 36.99 -12.72 3.25
C TYR A 34 38.22 -12.86 2.35
N LYS A 35 38.56 -14.10 1.99
CA LYS A 35 39.64 -14.40 1.04
C LYS A 35 39.08 -14.52 -0.37
N TYR A 36 39.62 -13.73 -1.30
CA TYR A 36 39.32 -13.89 -2.73
C TYR A 36 40.16 -15.04 -3.28
N VAL A 37 39.49 -16.01 -3.90
CA VAL A 37 40.13 -17.20 -4.48
C VAL A 37 39.47 -17.56 -5.82
N PRO A 38 40.19 -18.23 -6.74
CA PRO A 38 39.55 -18.83 -7.91
C PRO A 38 38.48 -19.82 -7.46
N ARG A 39 37.33 -19.87 -8.15
CA ARG A 39 36.23 -20.80 -7.78
C ARG A 39 36.73 -22.24 -7.67
N ALA A 40 37.59 -22.68 -8.59
CA ALA A 40 38.18 -24.02 -8.61
C ALA A 40 39.12 -24.31 -7.42
N ALA A 41 39.65 -23.28 -6.76
CA ALA A 41 40.56 -23.42 -5.62
C ALA A 41 39.82 -23.57 -4.28
N CYS A 42 38.54 -23.18 -4.20
CA CYS A 42 37.71 -23.41 -3.02
C CYS A 42 36.56 -24.34 -3.36
N ARG A 43 36.63 -25.53 -2.80
CA ARG A 43 35.73 -26.60 -3.17
C ARG A 43 34.32 -26.41 -2.61
N MET A 44 34.13 -25.69 -1.50
CA MET A 44 32.81 -25.19 -1.09
C MET A 44 32.16 -24.30 -2.16
N LEU A 45 32.91 -23.35 -2.76
CA LEU A 45 32.40 -22.50 -3.85
C LEU A 45 32.04 -23.34 -5.09
N CYS A 46 32.87 -24.33 -5.46
CA CYS A 46 32.55 -25.27 -6.53
C CYS A 46 31.26 -26.05 -6.25
N CYS A 47 31.11 -26.63 -5.05
CA CYS A 47 29.94 -27.43 -4.71
C CYS A 47 28.65 -26.59 -4.70
N ALA A 48 28.72 -25.35 -4.22
CA ALA A 48 27.60 -24.41 -4.28
C ALA A 48 27.18 -24.06 -5.72
N TRP A 49 28.15 -23.84 -6.61
CA TRP A 49 27.88 -23.56 -8.02
C TRP A 49 27.36 -24.77 -8.80
N GLU A 50 27.95 -25.94 -8.58
CA GLU A 50 27.59 -27.21 -9.24
C GLU A 50 26.38 -27.89 -8.60
N ARG A 51 25.78 -27.26 -7.58
CA ARG A 51 24.60 -27.78 -6.87
C ARG A 51 24.81 -29.15 -6.22
N ARG A 52 26.02 -29.41 -5.76
CA ARG A 52 26.41 -30.64 -5.05
C ARG A 52 26.06 -30.52 -3.57
N TRP A 53 24.76 -30.47 -3.27
CA TRP A 53 24.20 -30.12 -1.96
C TRP A 53 24.69 -30.98 -0.81
N GLU A 54 24.69 -32.31 -0.95
CA GLU A 54 25.17 -33.22 0.10
C GLU A 54 26.64 -32.97 0.46
N GLU A 55 27.51 -32.84 -0.56
CA GLU A 55 28.92 -32.53 -0.35
C GLU A 55 29.10 -31.12 0.23
N LEU A 56 28.27 -30.16 -0.16
CA LEU A 56 28.30 -28.80 0.37
C LEU A 56 27.92 -28.74 1.86
N VAL A 57 26.87 -29.46 2.28
CA VAL A 57 26.49 -29.57 3.70
C VAL A 57 27.62 -30.21 4.50
N ARG A 58 28.16 -31.34 4.02
CA ARG A 58 29.32 -32.01 4.65
C ARG A 58 30.54 -31.08 4.78
N ARG A 59 30.77 -30.21 3.78
CA ARG A 59 31.86 -29.21 3.81
C ARG A 59 31.64 -28.16 4.90
N CYS A 60 30.41 -27.70 5.08
CA CYS A 60 30.08 -26.74 6.14
C CYS A 60 30.46 -27.28 7.54
N GLU A 61 30.38 -28.60 7.73
CA GLU A 61 30.73 -29.25 9.00
C GLU A 61 32.23 -29.51 9.16
N VAL A 62 32.88 -30.07 8.12
CA VAL A 62 34.28 -30.52 8.18
C VAL A 62 35.27 -29.39 7.95
N LYS A 63 34.93 -28.41 7.09
CA LYS A 63 35.79 -27.28 6.70
C LYS A 63 35.00 -25.96 6.64
N PRO A 64 34.47 -25.46 7.78
CA PRO A 64 33.68 -24.23 7.83
C PRO A 64 34.49 -22.98 7.42
N ASP A 65 35.81 -23.03 7.51
CA ASP A 65 36.72 -21.96 7.10
C ASP A 65 36.62 -21.65 5.58
N GLU A 66 36.25 -22.64 4.76
CA GLU A 66 35.98 -22.43 3.33
C GLU A 66 34.79 -21.47 3.09
N ALA A 67 33.90 -21.28 4.07
CA ALA A 67 32.73 -20.38 3.97
C ALA A 67 33.09 -18.88 3.99
N PHE A 68 34.34 -18.54 4.33
CA PHE A 68 34.88 -17.17 4.26
C PHE A 68 35.58 -16.88 2.93
N ALA A 69 35.44 -17.76 1.94
CA ALA A 69 35.93 -17.53 0.59
C ALA A 69 34.93 -16.72 -0.26
N LYS A 70 35.47 -15.86 -1.12
CA LYS A 70 34.76 -15.19 -2.22
C LYS A 70 35.39 -15.60 -3.55
N THR A 71 34.57 -15.71 -4.59
CA THR A 71 35.12 -15.85 -5.95
C THR A 71 35.89 -14.59 -6.34
N GLU A 72 37.06 -14.71 -6.95
CA GLU A 72 37.84 -13.57 -7.46
C GLU A 72 37.05 -12.71 -8.44
N HIS A 73 36.42 -13.29 -9.46
CA HIS A 73 35.81 -12.55 -10.57
C HIS A 73 34.51 -11.82 -10.22
N SER A 74 33.68 -12.38 -9.32
CA SER A 74 32.35 -11.82 -9.00
C SER A 74 32.20 -11.38 -7.55
N GLY A 75 33.14 -11.70 -6.67
CA GLY A 75 33.02 -11.42 -5.23
C GLY A 75 31.95 -12.24 -4.51
N ARG A 76 31.35 -13.24 -5.15
CA ARG A 76 30.28 -14.08 -4.57
C ARG A 76 30.81 -15.07 -3.54
N THR A 77 30.10 -15.19 -2.43
CA THR A 77 30.29 -16.25 -1.41
C THR A 77 29.59 -17.54 -1.82
N ALA A 78 29.80 -18.63 -1.09
CA ALA A 78 29.05 -19.88 -1.31
C ALA A 78 27.53 -19.67 -1.20
N LEU A 79 27.07 -18.81 -0.28
CA LEU A 79 25.64 -18.50 -0.11
C LEU A 79 25.04 -17.74 -1.31
N HIS A 80 25.80 -16.85 -1.96
CA HIS A 80 25.37 -16.24 -3.23
C HIS A 80 25.21 -17.29 -4.34
N LEU A 81 26.18 -18.21 -4.46
CA LEU A 81 26.18 -19.21 -5.52
C LEU A 81 25.06 -20.22 -5.33
N ALA A 82 24.78 -20.63 -4.09
CA ALA A 82 23.70 -21.57 -3.78
C ALA A 82 22.30 -20.98 -4.02
N THR A 83 22.14 -19.66 -3.90
CA THR A 83 20.86 -18.96 -4.15
C THR A 83 20.69 -18.47 -5.59
N PHE A 84 21.64 -18.78 -6.48
CA PHE A 84 21.60 -18.34 -7.86
C PHE A 84 20.75 -19.32 -8.72
N ASN A 85 19.85 -18.76 -9.54
CA ASN A 85 19.05 -19.47 -10.55
C ASN A 85 17.86 -20.33 -10.04
N GLU A 86 18.11 -21.54 -9.50
CA GLU A 86 17.08 -22.58 -9.33
C GLU A 86 16.70 -22.87 -7.86
N GLY A 87 16.92 -21.90 -6.97
CA GLY A 87 16.60 -22.03 -5.55
C GLY A 87 17.61 -22.87 -4.77
N CYS A 88 17.81 -22.48 -3.52
CA CYS A 88 18.67 -23.18 -2.55
C CYS A 88 17.79 -24.06 -1.65
N PRO A 89 18.09 -25.35 -1.45
CA PRO A 89 17.42 -26.14 -0.42
C PRO A 89 17.58 -25.49 0.97
N LEU A 90 16.54 -25.57 1.81
CA LEU A 90 16.53 -24.91 3.11
C LEU A 90 17.63 -25.43 4.05
N ASP A 91 17.86 -26.74 4.06
CA ASP A 91 18.90 -27.40 4.85
C ASP A 91 20.31 -26.96 4.44
N VAL A 92 20.55 -26.79 3.13
CA VAL A 92 21.82 -26.26 2.58
C VAL A 92 22.03 -24.82 3.04
N ALA A 93 21.00 -23.97 2.95
CA ALA A 93 21.04 -22.60 3.42
C ALA A 93 21.34 -22.52 4.93
N VAL A 94 20.67 -23.34 5.74
CA VAL A 94 20.91 -23.45 7.17
C VAL A 94 22.36 -23.88 7.45
N ALA A 95 22.89 -24.87 6.73
CA ALA A 95 24.27 -25.34 6.90
C ALA A 95 25.29 -24.23 6.56
N LEU A 96 25.08 -23.50 5.46
CA LEU A 96 25.94 -22.38 5.06
C LEU A 96 25.88 -21.22 6.07
N LEU A 97 24.69 -20.86 6.57
CA LEU A 97 24.54 -19.82 7.59
C LEU A 97 25.11 -20.25 8.94
N LYS A 98 25.01 -21.54 9.30
CA LYS A 98 25.71 -22.10 10.48
C LYS A 98 27.23 -21.99 10.35
N ALA A 99 27.78 -22.25 9.16
CA ALA A 99 29.22 -22.13 8.92
C ALA A 99 29.69 -20.65 8.88
N ASN A 100 28.90 -19.76 8.29
CA ASN A 100 29.20 -18.33 8.22
C ASN A 100 27.92 -17.48 8.01
N ARG A 101 27.25 -17.11 9.10
CA ARG A 101 26.03 -16.27 9.05
C ARG A 101 26.27 -14.88 8.50
N HIS A 102 27.47 -14.32 8.63
CA HIS A 102 27.80 -12.99 8.10
C HIS A 102 27.67 -12.91 6.59
N ALA A 103 27.80 -14.05 5.90
CA ALA A 103 27.64 -14.12 4.45
C ALA A 103 26.31 -13.54 3.95
N ILE A 104 25.28 -13.46 4.80
CA ILE A 104 23.97 -12.88 4.46
C ILE A 104 24.01 -11.38 4.15
N LEU A 105 24.96 -10.65 4.76
CA LEU A 105 25.15 -9.21 4.57
C LEU A 105 26.28 -8.89 3.59
N VAL A 106 26.99 -9.92 3.12
CA VAL A 106 28.14 -9.72 2.25
C VAL A 106 27.65 -9.35 0.86
N GLU A 107 28.20 -8.27 0.32
CA GLU A 107 27.95 -7.88 -1.06
C GLU A 107 28.92 -8.56 -2.03
N ASP A 108 28.40 -8.93 -3.19
CA ASP A 108 29.17 -9.27 -4.38
C ASP A 108 29.62 -8.00 -5.14
N ARG A 109 30.31 -8.15 -6.28
CA ARG A 109 30.81 -7.00 -7.05
C ARG A 109 29.71 -6.13 -7.66
N ASN A 110 28.47 -6.60 -7.72
CA ASN A 110 27.31 -5.83 -8.17
C ASN A 110 26.54 -5.20 -7.00
N SER A 111 27.12 -5.20 -5.79
CA SER A 111 26.45 -4.74 -4.56
C SER A 111 25.19 -5.56 -4.23
N TYR A 112 25.13 -6.82 -4.64
CA TYR A 112 24.05 -7.73 -4.26
C TYR A 112 24.47 -8.62 -3.11
N THR A 113 23.58 -8.77 -2.15
CA THR A 113 23.67 -9.77 -1.08
C THR A 113 22.95 -11.06 -1.49
N PRO A 114 23.09 -12.17 -0.75
CA PRO A 114 22.31 -13.38 -1.02
C PRO A 114 20.79 -13.16 -0.94
N LEU A 115 20.34 -12.21 -0.12
CA LEU A 115 18.92 -11.84 -0.03
C LEU A 115 18.42 -11.18 -1.34
N HIS A 116 19.26 -10.42 -2.05
CA HIS A 116 18.94 -9.89 -3.38
C HIS A 116 18.74 -11.02 -4.40
N ASN A 117 19.57 -12.07 -4.33
CA ASN A 117 19.41 -13.23 -5.20
C ASN A 117 18.05 -13.92 -4.97
N LEU A 118 17.57 -14.02 -3.72
CA LEU A 118 16.23 -14.57 -3.44
C LEU A 118 15.09 -13.67 -3.91
N GLY A 119 15.28 -12.35 -3.90
CA GLY A 119 14.34 -11.43 -4.54
C GLY A 119 14.32 -11.60 -6.06
N LEU A 120 15.48 -11.88 -6.67
CA LEU A 120 15.62 -12.02 -8.12
C LEU A 120 15.17 -13.41 -8.64
N PHE A 121 15.46 -14.46 -7.88
CA PHE A 121 15.20 -15.86 -8.21
C PHE A 121 14.26 -16.42 -7.15
N ARG A 122 13.08 -16.88 -7.57
CA ARG A 122 12.00 -17.32 -6.67
C ARG A 122 12.50 -18.32 -5.62
N GLY A 123 12.75 -17.82 -4.41
CA GLY A 123 12.98 -18.63 -3.22
C GLY A 123 11.65 -19.07 -2.60
N GLY A 124 11.65 -20.19 -1.89
CA GLY A 124 10.51 -20.54 -1.04
C GLY A 124 10.38 -19.56 0.13
N ASP A 125 9.17 -19.42 0.67
CA ASP A 125 8.88 -18.48 1.76
C ASP A 125 9.69 -18.75 3.02
N GLU A 126 9.92 -20.03 3.33
CA GLU A 126 10.76 -20.46 4.47
C GLU A 126 12.20 -19.96 4.33
N LEU A 127 12.76 -20.04 3.12
CA LEU A 127 14.11 -19.58 2.84
C LEU A 127 14.21 -18.05 2.89
N MET A 128 13.19 -17.35 2.38
CA MET A 128 13.10 -15.89 2.48
C MET A 128 13.02 -15.45 3.95
N SER A 129 12.18 -16.09 4.76
CA SER A 129 12.06 -15.79 6.20
C SER A 129 13.40 -16.01 6.91
N LEU A 130 14.04 -17.17 6.71
CA LEU A 130 15.35 -17.49 7.29
C LEU A 130 16.38 -16.41 6.96
N PHE A 131 16.43 -15.93 5.72
CA PHE A 131 17.40 -14.94 5.29
C PHE A 131 17.10 -13.55 5.88
N CYS A 132 15.83 -13.14 5.92
CA CYS A 132 15.40 -11.89 6.56
C CYS A 132 15.75 -11.88 8.05
N ASP A 133 15.41 -12.93 8.79
CA ASP A 133 15.66 -13.01 10.22
C ASP A 133 17.17 -13.05 10.52
N THR A 134 17.93 -13.82 9.73
CA THR A 134 19.39 -13.87 9.88
C THR A 134 20.04 -12.53 9.55
N ALA A 135 19.55 -11.83 8.51
CA ALA A 135 20.05 -10.50 8.15
C ALA A 135 19.82 -9.48 9.27
N ILE A 136 18.61 -9.42 9.83
CA ILE A 136 18.26 -8.52 10.94
C ILE A 136 19.10 -8.84 12.18
N MET A 137 19.24 -10.12 12.52
CA MET A 137 20.04 -10.56 13.65
C MET A 137 21.51 -10.12 13.48
N VAL A 138 22.14 -10.43 12.34
CA VAL A 138 23.54 -10.05 12.10
C VAL A 138 23.69 -8.52 12.05
N GLU A 139 22.71 -7.78 11.50
CA GLU A 139 22.71 -6.32 11.50
C GLU A 139 22.69 -5.75 12.93
N GLN A 140 21.80 -6.25 13.79
CA GLN A 140 21.73 -5.85 15.20
C GLN A 140 23.02 -6.15 15.95
N GLU A 141 23.67 -7.29 15.68
CA GLU A 141 24.97 -7.63 16.26
C GLU A 141 26.10 -6.69 15.79
N LEU A 142 25.96 -6.04 14.63
CA LEU A 142 26.93 -5.09 14.08
C LEU A 142 26.64 -3.63 14.41
N GLN A 143 25.41 -3.28 14.81
CA GLN A 143 25.04 -1.92 15.18
C GLN A 143 25.94 -1.39 16.31
N GLY A 144 26.74 -0.36 15.99
CA GLY A 144 27.71 0.27 16.89
C GLY A 144 29.17 -0.17 16.72
N ARG A 145 29.48 -1.18 15.88
CA ARG A 145 30.85 -1.73 15.78
C ARG A 145 31.33 -2.05 14.34
N GLY A 146 30.49 -1.86 13.32
CA GLY A 146 30.84 -2.18 11.93
C GLY A 146 30.19 -1.26 10.90
N LYS A 147 30.78 -1.22 9.71
CA LYS A 147 30.14 -0.60 8.54
C LYS A 147 29.07 -1.57 8.05
N LEU A 148 27.80 -1.27 8.32
CA LEU A 148 26.68 -1.97 7.69
C LEU A 148 26.84 -1.89 6.17
N PRO A 149 26.27 -2.85 5.41
CA PRO A 149 26.21 -2.74 3.96
C PRO A 149 25.70 -1.34 3.63
N THR A 150 26.47 -0.61 2.82
CA THR A 150 25.94 0.63 2.25
C THR A 150 24.68 0.24 1.52
N PRO A 151 23.54 0.94 1.72
CA PRO A 151 22.30 0.61 1.05
C PRO A 151 22.62 0.39 -0.43
N SER A 152 22.50 -0.85 -0.88
CA SER A 152 22.63 -1.16 -2.28
C SER A 152 21.67 -0.24 -3.03
N ARG A 153 22.02 0.17 -4.25
CA ARG A 153 21.13 1.04 -5.02
C ARG A 153 19.74 0.44 -5.22
N THR A 154 19.62 -0.88 -5.08
CA THR A 154 18.42 -1.65 -5.33
C THR A 154 18.17 -2.61 -4.17
N SER A 155 17.07 -2.52 -3.45
CA SER A 155 16.76 -3.43 -2.34
C SER A 155 16.32 -4.82 -2.84
N PRO A 156 16.38 -5.83 -1.95
CA PRO A 156 15.74 -7.12 -2.19
C PRO A 156 14.23 -7.00 -2.50
N LEU A 157 13.51 -6.10 -1.82
CA LEU A 157 12.08 -5.87 -2.06
C LEU A 157 11.80 -5.42 -3.50
N TYR A 158 12.61 -4.50 -4.02
CA TYR A 158 12.45 -4.04 -5.39
C TYR A 158 12.67 -5.16 -6.39
N LEU A 159 13.73 -5.98 -6.22
CA LEU A 159 14.01 -7.09 -7.13
C LEU A 159 12.88 -8.13 -7.09
N ALA A 160 12.36 -8.43 -5.90
CA ALA A 160 11.21 -9.29 -5.71
C ALA A 160 9.96 -8.76 -6.42
N ALA A 161 9.66 -7.47 -6.26
CA ALA A 161 8.52 -6.84 -6.94
C ALA A 161 8.68 -6.84 -8.46
N LYS A 162 9.87 -6.49 -8.97
CA LYS A 162 10.20 -6.45 -10.40
C LYS A 162 10.08 -7.83 -11.08
N ARG A 163 10.30 -8.91 -10.34
CA ARG A 163 10.22 -10.29 -10.85
C ARG A 163 8.89 -10.97 -10.55
N ASP A 164 7.89 -10.21 -10.09
CA ASP A 164 6.59 -10.72 -9.68
C ASP A 164 6.74 -11.91 -8.71
N ALA A 165 7.49 -11.67 -7.63
CA ALA A 165 7.60 -12.63 -6.54
C ALA A 165 6.23 -12.89 -5.90
N PRO A 166 6.03 -14.06 -5.28
CA PRO A 166 4.81 -14.36 -4.51
C PRO A 166 4.50 -13.27 -3.47
N THR A 167 3.22 -13.03 -3.21
CA THR A 167 2.77 -12.03 -2.24
C THR A 167 3.33 -12.29 -0.83
N THR A 168 3.50 -13.56 -0.47
CA THR A 168 4.12 -14.01 0.79
C THR A 168 5.57 -13.54 0.90
N THR A 169 6.38 -13.72 -0.13
CA THR A 169 7.76 -13.20 -0.22
C THR A 169 7.80 -11.67 -0.05
N LEU A 170 6.93 -10.93 -0.74
CA LEU A 170 6.83 -9.48 -0.64
C LEU A 170 6.40 -9.03 0.77
N ARG A 171 5.48 -9.78 1.40
CA ARG A 171 5.07 -9.54 2.79
C ARG A 171 6.24 -9.72 3.75
N LEU A 172 6.98 -10.83 3.64
CA LEU A 172 8.13 -11.13 4.50
C LEU A 172 9.17 -10.00 4.43
N LEU A 173 9.51 -9.55 3.22
CA LEU A 173 10.43 -8.42 3.02
C LEU A 173 9.86 -7.11 3.61
N LEU A 174 8.58 -6.82 3.44
CA LEU A 174 7.98 -5.60 4.01
C LEU A 174 7.90 -5.63 5.55
N GLN A 175 7.77 -6.80 6.16
CA GLN A 175 7.79 -6.97 7.62
C GLN A 175 9.18 -6.73 8.25
N THR A 176 10.26 -6.74 7.46
CA THR A 176 11.60 -6.38 7.97
C THR A 176 11.79 -4.87 8.09
N ARG A 177 10.96 -4.06 7.41
CA ARG A 177 11.10 -2.60 7.31
C ARG A 177 11.37 -1.86 8.63
N PRO A 178 10.63 -2.09 9.74
CA PRO A 178 10.90 -1.38 11.00
C PRO A 178 12.25 -1.75 11.63
N ARG A 179 12.86 -2.85 11.20
CA ARG A 179 14.09 -3.42 11.77
C ARG A 179 15.31 -3.22 10.87
N SER A 180 15.11 -3.15 9.55
CA SER A 180 16.18 -3.08 8.56
C SER A 180 15.73 -2.36 7.29
N GLN A 181 16.27 -1.15 7.08
CA GLN A 181 15.84 -0.27 5.99
C GLN A 181 16.36 -0.70 4.61
N TRP A 182 17.53 -1.35 4.53
CA TRP A 182 18.12 -1.74 3.24
C TRP A 182 17.41 -2.93 2.59
N ILE A 183 16.71 -3.76 3.38
CA ILE A 183 15.89 -4.87 2.89
C ILE A 183 14.62 -4.35 2.19
N ALA A 184 13.98 -3.34 2.80
CA ALA A 184 12.69 -2.78 2.36
C ALA A 184 12.60 -1.26 2.65
N PRO A 185 13.27 -0.41 1.86
CA PRO A 185 13.35 1.02 2.12
C PRO A 185 11.97 1.72 2.06
N PHE A 186 11.86 2.86 2.74
CA PHE A 186 10.62 3.64 2.85
C PHE A 186 10.26 4.39 1.57
N THR A 187 11.27 4.92 0.88
CA THR A 187 11.09 5.98 -0.11
C THR A 187 10.73 5.46 -1.50
N GLY A 188 10.86 4.15 -1.73
CA GLY A 188 10.95 3.63 -3.09
C GLY A 188 12.09 4.25 -3.91
N GLY A 189 12.96 5.09 -3.33
CA GLY A 189 13.97 5.95 -3.97
C GLY A 189 15.23 5.22 -4.41
N GLU A 190 15.09 3.97 -4.79
CA GLU A 190 16.18 3.13 -5.27
C GLU A 190 16.66 3.66 -6.61
N SER A 191 17.94 4.02 -6.69
CA SER A 191 18.54 4.43 -7.96
C SER A 191 18.66 3.20 -8.87
N TYR A 192 18.26 3.33 -10.14
CA TYR A 192 18.50 2.25 -11.09
C TYR A 192 20.01 2.03 -11.26
N TRP A 193 20.39 0.89 -11.85
CA TRP A 193 21.80 0.63 -12.23
C TRP A 193 22.36 1.70 -13.17
N ASP A 194 21.47 2.42 -13.86
CA ASP A 194 21.78 3.61 -14.64
C ASP A 194 21.69 4.85 -13.73
N PRO A 195 22.82 5.52 -13.40
CA PRO A 195 22.80 6.73 -12.59
C PRO A 195 22.05 7.91 -13.25
N GLN A 196 21.64 7.78 -14.51
CA GLN A 196 20.82 8.77 -15.24
C GLN A 196 19.32 8.42 -15.25
N GLN A 197 18.92 7.24 -14.75
CA GLN A 197 17.52 6.85 -14.61
C GLN A 197 17.18 6.74 -13.11
N THR A 198 16.59 7.81 -12.58
CA THR A 198 15.85 7.75 -11.31
C THR A 198 14.43 7.24 -11.57
N LEU A 199 13.63 7.03 -10.52
CA LEU A 199 12.23 6.55 -10.56
C LEU A 199 11.25 7.46 -11.32
N ASP A 200 11.73 8.24 -12.28
CA ASP A 200 11.00 9.26 -13.00
C ASP A 200 9.91 8.66 -13.91
N LYS A 201 9.92 7.33 -14.13
CA LYS A 201 8.84 6.59 -14.79
C LYS A 201 7.94 5.76 -13.87
N PHE A 202 8.34 5.47 -12.64
CA PHE A 202 7.57 4.71 -11.66
C PHE A 202 7.90 5.21 -10.27
N SER A 203 6.91 5.65 -9.51
CA SER A 203 7.05 6.34 -8.23
C SER A 203 7.48 5.45 -7.07
N SER A 204 7.35 4.11 -7.17
CA SER A 204 7.73 3.16 -6.10
C SER A 204 7.71 1.68 -6.54
N PRO A 205 8.36 0.77 -5.78
CA PRO A 205 8.17 -0.69 -5.91
C PRO A 205 6.71 -1.14 -5.83
N LEU A 206 5.86 -0.36 -5.15
CA LEU A 206 4.42 -0.60 -5.07
C LEU A 206 3.72 -0.32 -6.41
N GLU A 207 4.14 0.70 -7.15
CA GLU A 207 3.61 0.99 -8.49
C GLU A 207 3.91 -0.15 -9.49
N ILE A 208 5.07 -0.81 -9.35
CA ILE A 208 5.43 -2.00 -10.13
C ILE A 208 4.45 -3.17 -9.83
N LEU A 209 4.11 -3.38 -8.56
CA LEU A 209 3.14 -4.41 -8.15
C LEU A 209 1.73 -4.11 -8.63
N MET A 210 1.33 -2.83 -8.64
CA MET A 210 -0.01 -2.42 -9.03
C MET A 210 -0.23 -2.48 -10.55
N ARG A 211 0.76 -2.14 -11.37
CA ARG A 211 0.66 -2.29 -12.84
C ARG A 211 0.71 -3.75 -13.32
N GLY A 212 1.36 -4.64 -12.56
CA GLY A 212 1.45 -6.06 -12.90
C GLY A 212 0.20 -6.89 -12.58
N ARG A 213 -0.70 -6.41 -11.72
CA ARG A 213 -1.79 -7.24 -11.13
C ARG A 213 -3.17 -6.59 -11.22
N SER A 214 -3.56 -6.15 -12.41
CA SER A 214 -4.83 -5.45 -12.65
C SER A 214 -6.13 -6.26 -12.42
N ALA A 215 -6.12 -7.41 -11.71
CA ALA A 215 -7.24 -8.37 -11.72
C ALA A 215 -7.74 -8.97 -10.38
N CYS A 216 -7.16 -8.69 -9.20
CA CYS A 216 -7.41 -9.55 -8.01
C CYS A 216 -8.09 -8.91 -6.77
N PHE A 217 -8.94 -7.89 -6.89
CA PHE A 217 -9.62 -7.29 -5.71
C PHE A 217 -11.13 -7.57 -5.59
N VAL A 218 -11.68 -8.49 -6.38
CA VAL A 218 -13.11 -8.82 -6.30
C VAL A 218 -13.35 -9.85 -5.17
N GLY A 219 -14.04 -9.47 -4.08
CA GLY A 219 -14.63 -10.42 -3.11
C GLY A 219 -14.22 -10.31 -1.64
N LEU A 220 -14.14 -9.13 -1.03
CA LEU A 220 -13.93 -8.99 0.43
C LEU A 220 -15.18 -9.39 1.24
N SER A 221 -14.99 -10.08 2.37
CA SER A 221 -16.07 -10.50 3.27
C SER A 221 -16.68 -9.33 4.05
N THR A 222 -17.94 -9.45 4.48
CA THR A 222 -18.66 -8.38 5.20
C THR A 222 -18.05 -8.08 6.57
N GLU A 223 -17.53 -9.09 7.24
CA GLU A 223 -16.84 -8.98 8.54
C GLU A 223 -15.54 -8.19 8.41
N THR A 224 -14.73 -8.51 7.39
CA THR A 224 -13.52 -7.76 7.05
C THR A 224 -13.84 -6.30 6.73
N LYS A 225 -14.93 -6.03 6.00
CA LYS A 225 -15.39 -4.64 5.75
C LYS A 225 -15.77 -3.91 7.05
N GLN A 226 -16.40 -4.56 8.02
CA GLN A 226 -16.78 -3.91 9.29
C GLN A 226 -15.57 -3.67 10.19
N GLN A 227 -14.65 -4.64 10.31
CA GLN A 227 -13.40 -4.48 11.04
C GLN A 227 -12.55 -3.33 10.47
N MET A 228 -12.55 -3.19 9.14
CA MET A 228 -11.92 -2.05 8.44
C MET A 228 -12.57 -0.71 8.81
N LYS A 229 -13.92 -0.62 8.88
CA LYS A 229 -14.61 0.61 9.31
C LYS A 229 -14.25 0.97 10.76
N ASP A 230 -14.25 -0.01 11.66
CA ASP A 230 -13.99 0.19 13.08
C ASP A 230 -12.54 0.63 13.35
N MET A 231 -11.56 0.08 12.63
CA MET A 231 -10.16 0.52 12.72
C MET A 231 -9.98 1.98 12.31
N VAL A 232 -10.65 2.41 11.24
CA VAL A 232 -10.60 3.79 10.75
C VAL A 232 -11.22 4.72 11.77
N GLN A 233 -12.42 4.40 12.26
CA GLN A 233 -13.12 5.20 13.26
C GLN A 233 -12.32 5.30 14.58
N ARG A 234 -11.72 4.20 15.05
CA ARG A 234 -10.89 4.19 16.27
C ARG A 234 -9.63 5.07 16.14
N ASN A 235 -8.95 5.01 15.01
CA ASN A 235 -7.78 5.86 14.74
C ASN A 235 -8.16 7.33 14.51
N PHE A 236 -9.39 7.62 14.05
CA PHE A 236 -9.92 8.98 14.02
C PHE A 236 -10.22 9.51 15.43
N SER A 237 -10.81 8.70 16.33
CA SER A 237 -11.12 9.11 17.70
C SER A 237 -9.89 9.34 18.58
N LEU A 238 -8.84 8.52 18.44
CA LEU A 238 -7.60 8.66 19.22
C LEU A 238 -6.83 9.96 18.93
N ASN A 239 -7.07 10.61 17.78
CA ASN A 239 -6.43 11.87 17.42
C ASN A 239 -7.26 13.12 17.81
N GLN A 240 -8.47 12.96 18.36
CA GLN A 240 -9.25 14.08 18.90
C GLN A 240 -8.96 14.36 20.38
N GLU A 241 -8.39 13.40 21.12
CA GLU A 241 -8.13 13.56 22.56
C GLU A 241 -6.77 14.22 22.87
N ASP A 242 -5.81 14.22 21.92
CA ASP A 242 -4.45 14.72 22.16
C ASP A 242 -4.31 16.26 22.08
N ASP A 243 -5.35 17.01 21.69
CA ASP A 243 -5.29 18.48 21.55
C ASP A 243 -5.77 19.26 22.80
N THR A 244 -6.06 18.61 23.94
CA THR A 244 -6.59 19.32 25.13
C THR A 244 -5.83 19.17 26.46
N THR A 245 -4.59 18.68 26.49
CA THR A 245 -3.81 18.70 27.76
C THR A 245 -2.36 19.15 27.63
N ASN A 246 -2.18 20.42 28.03
CA ASN A 246 -1.04 21.09 28.66
C ASN A 246 0.32 20.39 28.82
N THR A 247 1.31 21.09 28.27
CA THR A 247 2.72 21.22 28.61
C THR A 247 3.04 21.32 30.11
N THR A 248 3.93 20.49 30.65
CA THR A 248 5.04 20.90 31.56
C THR A 248 6.07 19.78 31.76
N CYS A 249 7.28 20.20 32.16
CA CYS A 249 8.60 19.63 31.91
C CYS A 249 9.11 18.62 32.98
N THR A 250 10.25 17.99 32.67
CA THR A 250 11.33 17.41 33.53
C THR A 250 11.42 15.88 33.76
N THR A 251 12.54 15.32 33.29
CA THR A 251 13.26 14.10 33.78
C THR A 251 14.16 14.46 34.99
N PRO A 252 14.68 13.56 35.88
CA PRO A 252 15.23 12.22 35.54
C PRO A 252 15.28 11.08 36.63
N THR A 253 15.76 9.89 36.18
CA THR A 253 16.56 8.81 36.84
C THR A 253 16.00 7.71 37.80
N ASN A 254 16.31 6.46 37.39
CA ASN A 254 16.86 5.28 38.10
C ASN A 254 16.01 4.11 38.70
N ASN A 255 16.41 2.92 38.23
CA ASN A 255 16.63 1.58 38.84
C ASN A 255 15.52 0.61 39.29
N ASP A 256 15.62 -0.59 38.68
CA ASP A 256 15.71 -1.96 39.22
C ASP A 256 14.51 -2.80 39.73
N ASN A 257 14.44 -3.98 39.09
CA ASN A 257 14.29 -5.35 39.62
C ASN A 257 12.91 -6.04 39.86
N ASN A 258 12.75 -7.12 39.07
CA ASN A 258 12.39 -8.52 39.38
C ASN A 258 10.97 -9.02 39.76
N ASN A 259 10.58 -10.02 38.96
CA ASN A 259 10.04 -11.38 39.24
C ASN A 259 8.53 -11.71 39.36
N GLN A 260 8.15 -12.61 38.42
CA GLN A 260 7.37 -13.87 38.52
C GLN A 260 5.90 -13.87 39.00
N SER A 261 4.97 -14.39 38.17
CA SER A 261 4.55 -15.83 38.14
C SER A 261 3.08 -16.09 37.67
N LEU A 262 2.95 -17.09 36.78
CA LEU A 262 1.93 -18.14 36.57
C LEU A 262 0.42 -17.95 36.21
N MET A 263 0.01 -18.84 35.27
CA MET A 263 -1.25 -19.61 35.07
C MET A 263 -2.40 -18.98 34.24
N THR A 264 -2.59 -19.41 32.98
CA THR A 264 -3.50 -20.44 32.38
C THR A 264 -4.89 -19.91 32.02
N ASP A 265 -5.27 -19.91 30.74
CA ASP A 265 -6.30 -20.81 30.17
C ASP A 265 -6.62 -20.53 28.70
N THR A 266 -7.05 -21.60 28.04
CA THR A 266 -7.37 -21.78 26.61
C THR A 266 -8.58 -20.98 26.13
N CYS A 267 -8.47 -20.33 24.96
CA CYS A 267 -9.61 -20.02 24.09
C CYS A 267 -9.21 -20.21 22.63
N SER A 268 -9.99 -21.02 21.92
CA SER A 268 -9.92 -21.27 20.48
C SER A 268 -10.18 -19.98 19.70
N GLU A 269 -9.15 -19.43 19.04
CA GLU A 269 -9.34 -18.30 18.12
C GLU A 269 -9.58 -18.79 16.70
N ILE A 270 -10.65 -18.24 16.14
CA ILE A 270 -11.25 -18.53 14.86
C ILE A 270 -10.24 -18.15 13.77
N SER A 271 -9.95 -19.12 12.88
CA SER A 271 -9.15 -18.94 11.67
C SER A 271 -9.75 -17.84 10.80
N ILE A 272 -9.12 -16.66 10.80
CA ILE A 272 -9.36 -15.64 9.78
C ILE A 272 -8.77 -16.16 8.46
N ASP A 273 -9.58 -16.18 7.40
CA ASP A 273 -9.18 -16.68 6.09
C ASP A 273 -7.95 -15.93 5.56
N GLN A 274 -7.04 -16.64 4.92
CA GLN A 274 -5.78 -16.15 4.35
C GLN A 274 -6.01 -15.01 3.33
N HIS A 275 -7.22 -14.94 2.76
CA HIS A 275 -7.67 -13.84 1.92
C HIS A 275 -7.91 -12.53 2.71
N ASP A 276 -8.46 -12.62 3.92
CA ASP A 276 -8.73 -11.47 4.80
C ASP A 276 -7.43 -10.89 5.38
N GLN A 277 -6.45 -11.73 5.72
CA GLN A 277 -5.12 -11.26 6.15
C GLN A 277 -4.35 -10.53 5.03
N ASN A 278 -4.56 -10.94 3.77
CA ASN A 278 -3.99 -10.29 2.59
C ASN A 278 -4.65 -8.92 2.35
N ALA A 279 -5.97 -8.84 2.52
CA ALA A 279 -6.74 -7.61 2.41
C ALA A 279 -6.34 -6.60 3.49
N ILE A 280 -6.25 -7.02 4.75
CA ILE A 280 -5.83 -6.17 5.89
C ILE A 280 -4.42 -5.61 5.66
N THR A 281 -3.48 -6.40 5.13
CA THR A 281 -2.10 -5.96 4.87
C THR A 281 -2.00 -4.94 3.72
N ILE A 282 -2.79 -5.11 2.65
CA ILE A 282 -2.84 -4.16 1.53
C ILE A 282 -3.50 -2.86 2.00
N TRP A 283 -4.55 -3.01 2.81
CA TRP A 283 -5.30 -1.94 3.41
C TRP A 283 -4.46 -1.09 4.38
N GLU A 284 -3.66 -1.68 5.27
CA GLU A 284 -2.74 -0.94 6.16
C GLU A 284 -1.73 -0.11 5.38
N LYS A 285 -1.27 -0.59 4.21
CA LYS A 285 -0.31 0.14 3.37
C LYS A 285 -0.96 1.27 2.58
N CYS A 286 -2.16 1.06 2.06
CA CYS A 286 -2.96 2.11 1.46
C CYS A 286 -3.36 3.16 2.51
N PHE A 287 -3.70 2.73 3.72
CA PHE A 287 -4.04 3.58 4.85
C PHE A 287 -2.84 4.40 5.34
N LEU A 288 -1.64 3.82 5.47
CA LEU A 288 -0.43 4.57 5.82
C LEU A 288 -0.04 5.58 4.74
N LEU A 289 -0.20 5.23 3.46
CA LEU A 289 0.00 6.18 2.35
C LEU A 289 -1.05 7.30 2.33
N LEU A 290 -2.30 6.97 2.67
CA LEU A 290 -3.36 7.95 2.84
C LEU A 290 -3.09 8.84 4.06
N GLN A 291 -2.67 8.28 5.20
CA GLN A 291 -2.34 8.99 6.43
C GLN A 291 -1.16 9.96 6.24
N GLU A 292 -0.11 9.55 5.53
CA GLU A 292 1.04 10.40 5.20
C GLU A 292 0.64 11.57 4.28
N ASN A 293 -0.17 11.29 3.25
CA ASN A 293 -0.69 12.32 2.36
C ASN A 293 -1.70 13.25 3.06
N PHE A 294 -2.56 12.70 3.93
CA PHE A 294 -3.49 13.48 4.76
C PHE A 294 -2.75 14.36 5.74
N ARG A 295 -1.68 13.87 6.39
CA ARG A 295 -0.84 14.67 7.29
C ARG A 295 -0.22 15.84 6.54
N THR A 296 0.22 15.62 5.30
CA THR A 296 0.76 16.65 4.42
C THR A 296 -0.31 17.67 3.99
N ILE A 297 -1.52 17.20 3.66
CA ILE A 297 -2.66 18.06 3.30
C ILE A 297 -3.07 18.93 4.51
N ILE A 298 -3.27 18.32 5.69
CA ILE A 298 -3.65 18.99 6.93
C ILE A 298 -2.61 20.03 7.35
N THR A 299 -1.31 19.68 7.31
CA THR A 299 -0.26 20.65 7.64
C THR A 299 -0.28 21.84 6.69
N THR A 300 -0.48 21.60 5.38
CA THR A 300 -0.57 22.64 4.35
C THR A 300 -1.82 23.51 4.48
N THR A 301 -2.97 22.94 4.82
CA THR A 301 -4.21 23.72 5.07
C THR A 301 -4.14 24.50 6.38
N ASN A 302 -3.57 23.92 7.44
CA ASN A 302 -3.40 24.62 8.72
C ASN A 302 -2.43 25.81 8.59
N THR A 303 -1.39 25.71 7.74
CA THR A 303 -0.51 26.87 7.46
C THR A 303 -1.26 28.01 6.76
N LYS A 304 -2.21 27.69 5.87
CA LYS A 304 -3.04 28.68 5.17
C LYS A 304 -4.14 29.26 6.07
N CYS A 305 -4.72 28.48 6.98
CA CYS A 305 -5.73 28.94 7.92
C CYS A 305 -5.17 29.90 8.97
N THR A 306 -3.94 29.68 9.46
CA THR A 306 -3.28 30.62 10.38
C THR A 306 -2.98 31.98 9.77
N GLU A 307 -2.96 32.10 8.44
CA GLU A 307 -2.84 33.38 7.74
C GLU A 307 -4.20 34.10 7.58
N MET A 308 -5.31 33.36 7.65
CA MET A 308 -6.67 33.91 7.49
C MET A 308 -7.38 34.23 8.82
N GLU A 309 -6.92 33.70 9.95
CA GLU A 309 -7.50 33.92 11.29
C GLU A 309 -7.26 35.33 11.88
N LYS A 310 -6.65 36.25 11.12
CA LYS A 310 -6.58 37.66 11.55
C LYS A 310 -7.84 38.48 11.27
N ASP A 311 -8.82 37.97 10.50
CA ASP A 311 -9.84 38.85 9.90
C ASP A 311 -11.33 38.47 10.08
N ALA A 312 -11.75 37.58 10.98
CA ALA A 312 -13.18 37.23 11.07
C ALA A 312 -13.74 37.10 12.50
N SER A 313 -14.49 38.14 12.90
CA SER A 313 -15.33 38.22 14.10
C SER A 313 -16.81 38.29 13.68
N GLU A 314 -17.65 37.51 14.37
CA GLU A 314 -19.13 37.56 14.44
C GLU A 314 -19.98 37.01 13.26
N ASP A 315 -20.43 35.74 13.35
CA ASP A 315 -21.84 35.32 13.11
C ASP A 315 -22.08 33.86 13.56
N THR A 316 -23.14 33.61 14.35
CA THR A 316 -23.33 32.39 15.18
C THR A 316 -24.49 31.46 14.78
N THR A 317 -24.87 31.41 13.49
CA THR A 317 -26.00 30.55 13.04
C THR A 317 -25.62 29.35 12.16
N ARG A 318 -24.33 29.01 12.01
CA ARG A 318 -23.92 27.92 11.12
C ARG A 318 -23.84 26.57 11.82
N ILE A 319 -24.62 25.62 11.32
CA ILE A 319 -24.41 24.18 11.52
C ILE A 319 -22.92 23.91 11.22
N PRO A 320 -22.16 23.30 12.14
CA PRO A 320 -20.73 23.10 11.95
C PRO A 320 -20.53 22.24 10.69
N LYS A 321 -19.91 22.85 9.67
CA LYS A 321 -19.45 22.10 8.49
C LYS A 321 -18.50 21.00 8.98
N PRO A 322 -18.63 19.77 8.51
CA PRO A 322 -17.63 18.75 8.79
C PRO A 322 -16.29 19.24 8.24
N THR A 323 -15.36 19.58 9.13
CA THR A 323 -14.05 20.16 8.81
C THR A 323 -13.04 19.13 8.31
N THR A 324 -13.43 17.86 8.24
CA THR A 324 -12.55 16.78 7.77
C THR A 324 -12.92 16.40 6.34
N PRO A 325 -11.98 16.47 5.38
CA PRO A 325 -12.25 16.06 4.02
C PRO A 325 -12.59 14.57 3.98
N SER A 326 -13.67 14.22 3.27
CA SER A 326 -14.10 12.83 3.13
C SER A 326 -13.00 12.01 2.47
N LEU A 327 -12.81 10.76 2.91
CA LEU A 327 -11.79 9.88 2.35
C LEU A 327 -12.05 9.63 0.85
N VAL A 328 -13.32 9.45 0.48
CA VAL A 328 -13.71 9.27 -0.92
C VAL A 328 -13.35 10.52 -1.74
N HIS A 329 -13.57 11.72 -1.19
CA HIS A 329 -13.12 12.97 -1.81
C HIS A 329 -11.61 13.01 -1.99
N THR A 330 -10.84 12.71 -0.93
CA THR A 330 -9.37 12.78 -0.99
C THR A 330 -8.78 11.80 -1.99
N VAL A 331 -9.32 10.58 -2.07
CA VAL A 331 -8.88 9.58 -3.05
C VAL A 331 -9.27 10.00 -4.46
N ALA A 332 -10.47 10.54 -4.64
CA ALA A 332 -10.96 11.03 -5.93
C ALA A 332 -10.17 12.26 -6.43
N SER A 333 -9.70 13.13 -5.53
CA SER A 333 -8.94 14.35 -5.84
C SER A 333 -7.44 14.11 -6.06
N LEU A 334 -6.98 12.86 -6.00
CA LEU A 334 -5.60 12.55 -6.33
C LEU A 334 -5.31 12.92 -7.79
N LYS A 335 -4.11 13.45 -8.07
CA LYS A 335 -3.66 13.77 -9.44
C LYS A 335 -3.79 12.58 -10.40
N VAL A 336 -3.65 11.37 -9.86
CA VAL A 336 -3.91 10.10 -10.56
C VAL A 336 -4.78 9.25 -9.62
N PRO A 337 -6.12 9.36 -9.70
CA PRO A 337 -6.98 8.59 -8.82
C PRO A 337 -6.87 7.11 -9.18
N MET A 338 -6.55 6.30 -8.19
CA MET A 338 -6.31 4.86 -8.35
C MET A 338 -7.65 4.10 -8.26
N PRO A 339 -8.09 3.38 -9.30
CA PRO A 339 -9.39 2.67 -9.31
C PRO A 339 -9.64 1.78 -8.10
N ILE A 340 -8.63 1.01 -7.70
CA ILE A 340 -8.73 0.10 -6.55
C ILE A 340 -8.89 0.87 -5.23
N LEU A 341 -8.19 1.99 -5.07
CA LEU A 341 -8.30 2.81 -3.85
C LEU A 341 -9.66 3.49 -3.77
N LEU A 342 -10.16 4.03 -4.89
CA LEU A 342 -11.45 4.70 -4.91
C LEU A 342 -12.57 3.69 -4.65
N GLN A 343 -12.54 2.54 -5.33
CA GLN A 343 -13.51 1.46 -5.10
C GLN A 343 -13.54 1.03 -3.63
N LEU A 344 -12.37 0.80 -3.03
CA LEU A 344 -12.27 0.43 -1.62
C LEU A 344 -12.81 1.52 -0.70
N ALA A 345 -12.44 2.79 -0.92
CA ALA A 345 -12.93 3.92 -0.12
C ALA A 345 -14.46 4.00 -0.17
N MET A 346 -15.06 3.77 -1.34
CA MET A 346 -16.51 3.79 -1.51
C MET A 346 -17.22 2.56 -0.91
N GLU A 347 -16.60 1.39 -0.95
CA GLU A 347 -17.16 0.21 -0.28
C GLU A 347 -17.17 0.37 1.25
N LEU A 348 -16.17 1.04 1.80
CA LEU A 348 -16.07 1.31 3.23
C LEU A 348 -16.95 2.49 3.66
N PHE A 349 -17.04 3.54 2.85
CA PHE A 349 -17.76 4.78 3.16
C PHE A 349 -18.74 5.17 2.03
N PRO A 350 -19.74 4.34 1.73
CA PRO A 350 -20.68 4.61 0.63
C PRO A 350 -21.49 5.89 0.85
N GLU A 351 -21.72 6.30 2.10
CA GLU A 351 -22.38 7.56 2.44
C GLU A 351 -21.60 8.78 1.95
N GLN A 352 -20.27 8.68 1.84
CA GLN A 352 -19.41 9.78 1.39
C GLN A 352 -19.50 10.05 -0.10
N LEU A 353 -20.14 9.17 -0.89
CA LEU A 353 -20.42 9.39 -2.31
C LEU A 353 -21.36 10.56 -2.56
N TRP A 354 -22.20 10.86 -1.57
CA TRP A 354 -23.25 11.86 -1.61
C TRP A 354 -22.93 13.09 -0.78
N LEU A 355 -21.78 13.08 -0.10
CA LEU A 355 -21.31 14.26 0.60
C LEU A 355 -20.70 15.21 -0.42
N ARG A 356 -21.03 16.48 -0.25
CA ARG A 356 -20.32 17.56 -0.93
C ARG A 356 -19.14 17.97 -0.08
N ASP A 357 -18.04 18.32 -0.72
CA ASP A 357 -16.93 18.97 -0.03
C ASP A 357 -17.22 20.45 0.27
N ASP A 358 -16.20 21.16 0.76
CA ASP A 358 -16.31 22.58 1.10
C ASP A 358 -16.59 23.49 -0.11
N THR A 359 -16.28 23.03 -1.32
CA THR A 359 -16.55 23.71 -2.59
C THR A 359 -17.92 23.38 -3.17
N GLY A 360 -18.65 22.45 -2.55
CA GLY A 360 -19.94 21.99 -3.03
C GLY A 360 -19.83 20.88 -4.07
N ASN A 361 -18.64 20.35 -4.34
CA ASN A 361 -18.43 19.32 -5.34
C ASN A 361 -18.66 17.92 -4.76
N TYR A 362 -19.04 16.96 -5.60
CA TYR A 362 -19.10 15.54 -5.25
C TYR A 362 -17.78 14.83 -5.60
N PRO A 363 -17.48 13.64 -5.05
CA PRO A 363 -16.25 12.92 -5.39
C PRO A 363 -16.09 12.63 -6.88
N LEU A 364 -17.21 12.40 -7.59
CA LEU A 364 -17.19 12.19 -9.04
C LEU A 364 -16.67 13.41 -9.81
N VAL A 365 -16.93 14.63 -9.33
CA VAL A 365 -16.42 15.85 -9.96
C VAL A 365 -14.89 15.88 -9.91
N HIS A 366 -14.28 15.50 -8.79
CA HIS A 366 -12.81 15.41 -8.65
C HIS A 366 -12.19 14.41 -9.63
N VAL A 367 -12.85 13.26 -9.82
CA VAL A 367 -12.42 12.26 -10.81
C VAL A 367 -12.44 12.84 -12.22
N LEU A 368 -13.50 13.57 -12.57
CA LEU A 368 -13.66 14.22 -13.87
C LEU A 368 -12.57 15.29 -14.08
N GLU A 369 -12.33 16.14 -13.07
CA GLU A 369 -11.33 17.22 -13.12
C GLU A 369 -9.88 16.72 -13.18
N SER A 370 -9.59 15.50 -12.69
CA SER A 370 -8.24 14.93 -12.75
C SER A 370 -7.71 14.75 -14.18
N ASN A 371 -8.60 14.76 -15.19
CA ASN A 371 -8.31 14.63 -16.62
C ASN A 371 -7.39 13.43 -16.96
N HIS A 372 -7.46 12.35 -16.17
CA HIS A 372 -6.57 11.21 -16.34
C HIS A 372 -7.22 10.15 -17.24
N PRO A 373 -6.71 9.89 -18.47
CA PRO A 373 -7.42 9.13 -19.50
C PRO A 373 -7.72 7.68 -19.14
N TYR A 374 -6.91 7.05 -18.28
CA TYR A 374 -7.13 5.68 -17.81
C TYR A 374 -8.04 5.60 -16.57
N ALA A 375 -8.22 6.71 -15.88
CA ALA A 375 -8.92 6.77 -14.61
C ALA A 375 -10.40 7.08 -14.85
N THR A 376 -10.70 8.07 -15.70
CA THR A 376 -12.05 8.63 -15.84
C THR A 376 -13.11 7.58 -16.17
N LYS A 377 -12.95 6.76 -17.21
CA LYS A 377 -13.96 5.75 -17.59
C LYS A 377 -14.21 4.69 -16.51
N GLN A 378 -13.13 4.09 -15.99
CA GLN A 378 -13.25 3.01 -15.01
C GLN A 378 -13.77 3.54 -13.67
N LEU A 379 -13.33 4.73 -13.25
CA LEU A 379 -13.78 5.36 -12.01
C LEU A 379 -15.22 5.85 -12.10
N ILE A 380 -15.64 6.43 -13.24
CA ILE A 380 -17.04 6.78 -13.49
C ILE A 380 -17.91 5.52 -13.36
N HIS A 381 -17.53 4.42 -14.01
CA HIS A 381 -18.26 3.16 -13.91
C HIS A 381 -18.36 2.68 -12.46
N ILE A 382 -17.25 2.67 -11.71
CA ILE A 382 -17.23 2.26 -10.30
C ILE A 382 -18.17 3.15 -9.45
N LEU A 383 -18.10 4.47 -9.63
CA LEU A 383 -18.92 5.47 -8.93
C LEU A 383 -20.42 5.25 -9.17
N LEU A 384 -20.80 5.04 -10.43
CA LEU A 384 -22.19 4.83 -10.82
C LEU A 384 -22.72 3.46 -10.39
N GLU A 385 -21.90 2.41 -10.48
CA GLU A 385 -22.28 1.06 -10.03
C GLU A 385 -22.52 1.04 -8.51
N CYS A 386 -21.66 1.69 -7.73
CA CYS A 386 -21.83 1.76 -6.28
C CYS A 386 -23.05 2.59 -5.88
N LYS A 387 -23.36 3.66 -6.63
CA LYS A 387 -24.60 4.42 -6.47
C LYS A 387 -25.84 3.52 -6.64
N ASN A 388 -25.90 2.74 -7.72
CA ASN A 388 -27.04 1.86 -7.98
C ASN A 388 -27.20 0.79 -6.89
N LYS A 389 -26.09 0.31 -6.32
CA LYS A 389 -26.11 -0.60 -5.16
C LYS A 389 -26.62 0.08 -3.89
N ALA A 390 -26.25 1.33 -3.63
CA ALA A 390 -26.74 2.08 -2.47
C ALA A 390 -28.27 2.28 -2.52
N GLU A 391 -28.81 2.70 -3.66
CA GLU A 391 -30.25 2.94 -3.84
C GLU A 391 -31.09 1.66 -3.72
N THR A 392 -30.60 0.54 -4.26
CA THR A 392 -31.27 -0.76 -4.15
C THR A 392 -31.27 -1.32 -2.73
N THR A 393 -30.31 -0.93 -1.89
CA THR A 393 -30.23 -1.36 -0.50
C THR A 393 -31.21 -0.59 0.38
N GLU A 394 -31.37 0.72 0.18
CA GLU A 394 -32.36 1.53 0.91
C GLU A 394 -33.79 1.11 0.60
N SER A 395 -34.12 0.85 -0.67
CA SER A 395 -35.48 0.45 -1.08
C SER A 395 -35.99 -0.82 -0.37
N LYS A 396 -35.10 -1.78 -0.08
CA LYS A 396 -35.44 -3.04 0.59
C LYS A 396 -35.67 -2.90 2.10
N HIS A 397 -35.09 -1.88 2.73
CA HIS A 397 -35.31 -1.66 4.17
C HIS A 397 -36.62 -0.92 4.47
N THR A 398 -37.08 -0.07 3.55
CA THR A 398 -38.29 0.73 3.73
C THR A 398 -39.59 -0.07 3.61
N THR A 399 -39.56 -1.28 3.01
CA THR A 399 -40.77 -2.08 2.76
C THR A 399 -41.31 -2.82 4.00
N ASN A 400 -40.56 -2.90 5.10
CA ASN A 400 -40.95 -3.68 6.29
C ASN A 400 -41.34 -2.87 7.53
N ILE A 401 -41.43 -1.54 7.45
CA ILE A 401 -41.80 -0.70 8.60
C ILE A 401 -43.06 0.10 8.27
N THR A 402 -44.21 -0.54 8.44
CA THR A 402 -45.52 0.11 8.37
C THR A 402 -45.87 0.72 9.73
N THR A 403 -45.30 1.87 10.12
CA THR A 403 -45.96 2.88 11.00
C THR A 403 -45.09 4.12 11.29
N THR A 404 -45.58 5.28 10.83
CA THR A 404 -45.53 6.61 11.48
C THR A 404 -44.20 7.13 12.06
N THR A 405 -43.37 7.79 11.25
CA THR A 405 -42.98 9.22 11.40
C THR A 405 -42.11 9.65 10.21
N SER A 406 -42.58 10.60 9.39
CA SER A 406 -41.85 11.14 8.24
C SER A 406 -40.75 12.09 8.69
N ARG A 407 -39.53 11.58 8.92
CA ARG A 407 -38.32 12.41 8.90
C ARG A 407 -37.95 12.64 7.44
N THR A 408 -38.02 13.90 7.01
CA THR A 408 -37.48 14.36 5.72
C THR A 408 -35.99 14.02 5.68
N SER A 409 -35.57 13.04 4.88
CA SER A 409 -34.15 12.81 4.65
C SER A 409 -33.58 14.05 3.97
N SER A 410 -32.44 14.55 4.47
CA SER A 410 -31.78 15.75 3.97
C SER A 410 -30.95 15.50 2.71
N HIS A 411 -31.11 14.35 2.06
CA HIS A 411 -30.35 14.01 0.87
C HIS A 411 -31.09 14.53 -0.38
N PRO A 412 -30.40 15.28 -1.26
CA PRO A 412 -31.01 15.73 -2.50
C PRO A 412 -31.43 14.51 -3.34
N PRO A 413 -32.54 14.62 -4.10
CA PRO A 413 -32.97 13.53 -4.96
C PRO A 413 -31.84 13.11 -5.91
N PRO A 414 -31.64 11.80 -6.15
CA PRO A 414 -30.53 11.26 -6.93
C PRO A 414 -30.36 11.83 -8.35
N VAL A 415 -31.44 12.42 -8.87
CA VAL A 415 -31.53 13.10 -10.16
C VAL A 415 -30.64 14.34 -10.20
N LEU A 416 -30.63 15.16 -9.14
CA LEU A 416 -29.83 16.40 -9.10
C LEU A 416 -28.33 16.12 -9.09
N TYR A 417 -27.91 15.03 -8.44
CA TYR A 417 -26.52 14.58 -8.44
C TYR A 417 -26.04 14.26 -9.85
N ILE A 418 -26.77 13.42 -10.59
CA ILE A 418 -26.34 13.02 -11.95
C ILE A 418 -26.39 14.19 -12.90
N GLN A 419 -27.38 15.08 -12.74
CA GLN A 419 -27.44 16.31 -13.49
C GLN A 419 -26.16 17.13 -13.32
N GLU A 420 -25.72 17.41 -12.09
CA GLU A 420 -24.47 18.15 -11.87
C GLU A 420 -23.23 17.44 -12.41
N CYS A 421 -23.14 16.11 -12.25
CA CYS A 421 -22.01 15.36 -12.83
C CYS A 421 -22.01 15.39 -14.36
N LEU A 422 -23.18 15.35 -14.99
CA LEU A 422 -23.33 15.49 -16.43
C LEU A 422 -22.92 16.89 -16.89
N GLN A 423 -23.27 17.93 -16.12
CA GLN A 423 -22.82 19.29 -16.39
C GLN A 423 -21.29 19.40 -16.34
N SER A 424 -20.67 18.96 -15.24
CA SER A 424 -19.21 18.99 -15.10
C SER A 424 -18.52 18.19 -16.21
N ALA A 425 -19.07 17.03 -16.59
CA ALA A 425 -18.54 16.21 -17.69
C ALA A 425 -18.59 16.95 -19.04
N LEU A 426 -19.63 17.73 -19.30
CA LEU A 426 -19.74 18.57 -20.50
C LEU A 426 -18.75 19.73 -20.45
N GLU A 427 -18.60 20.40 -19.30
CA GLU A 427 -17.69 21.53 -19.11
C GLU A 427 -16.21 21.14 -19.31
N ILE A 428 -15.82 19.91 -18.96
CA ILE A 428 -14.47 19.39 -19.22
C ILE A 428 -14.29 18.82 -20.64
N GLY A 429 -15.35 18.80 -21.47
CA GLY A 429 -15.30 18.29 -22.83
C GLY A 429 -15.18 16.75 -22.92
N LEU A 430 -15.81 16.01 -22.00
CA LEU A 430 -15.75 14.55 -22.00
C LEU A 430 -16.42 13.97 -23.26
N THR A 431 -15.70 13.11 -23.99
CA THR A 431 -16.23 12.43 -25.18
C THR A 431 -17.22 11.33 -24.81
N TRP A 432 -18.05 10.90 -25.77
CA TRP A 432 -19.06 9.87 -25.56
C TRP A 432 -18.45 8.59 -24.97
N ASP A 433 -17.40 8.08 -25.62
CA ASP A 433 -16.68 6.87 -25.21
C ASP A 433 -15.71 7.07 -24.04
N GLY A 434 -15.42 8.33 -23.69
CA GLY A 434 -14.56 8.74 -22.57
C GLY A 434 -15.22 8.63 -21.19
N GLY A 435 -16.50 8.24 -21.13
CA GLY A 435 -17.25 8.02 -19.88
C GLY A 435 -18.59 8.75 -19.84
N MET A 436 -18.86 9.66 -20.78
CA MET A 436 -20.15 10.36 -20.88
C MET A 436 -21.31 9.36 -21.07
N LYS A 437 -21.11 8.33 -21.90
CA LYS A 437 -22.08 7.24 -22.08
C LYS A 437 -22.47 6.60 -20.74
N ASP A 438 -21.49 6.33 -19.88
CA ASP A 438 -21.72 5.67 -18.59
C ASP A 438 -22.55 6.57 -17.66
N ILE A 439 -22.26 7.88 -17.61
CA ILE A 439 -23.04 8.88 -16.85
C ILE A 439 -24.49 8.91 -17.31
N VAL A 440 -24.71 8.98 -18.63
CA VAL A 440 -26.05 9.03 -19.22
C VAL A 440 -26.83 7.74 -18.97
N MET A 441 -26.19 6.58 -19.11
CA MET A 441 -26.83 5.28 -18.89
C MET A 441 -27.20 5.04 -17.43
N ALA A 442 -26.52 5.69 -16.47
CA ALA A 442 -26.87 5.59 -15.06
C ALA A 442 -28.17 6.31 -14.71
N ASN A 443 -28.56 7.35 -15.45
CA ASN A 443 -29.89 7.96 -15.32
C ASN A 443 -30.24 8.74 -16.59
N SER A 444 -31.01 8.13 -17.49
CA SER A 444 -31.41 8.78 -18.74
C SER A 444 -32.43 9.90 -18.54
N GLU A 445 -33.16 9.93 -17.42
CA GLU A 445 -34.18 10.95 -17.16
C GLU A 445 -33.58 12.36 -17.05
N VAL A 446 -32.31 12.47 -16.66
CA VAL A 446 -31.63 13.79 -16.60
C VAL A 446 -31.47 14.44 -17.99
N LEU A 447 -31.59 13.68 -19.08
CA LEU A 447 -31.50 14.21 -20.45
C LEU A 447 -32.67 15.13 -20.81
N SER A 448 -33.82 14.95 -20.17
CA SER A 448 -35.01 15.79 -20.39
C SER A 448 -35.06 16.99 -19.46
N LEU A 449 -34.18 17.05 -18.45
CA LEU A 449 -34.22 18.09 -17.41
C LEU A 449 -33.34 19.29 -17.81
N PRO A 450 -33.90 20.50 -17.88
CA PRO A 450 -33.10 21.69 -18.12
C PRO A 450 -32.22 22.00 -16.91
N TYR A 451 -30.99 22.45 -17.15
CA TYR A 451 -30.10 22.93 -16.10
C TYR A 451 -30.62 24.22 -15.48
N PRO A 452 -30.56 24.39 -14.14
CA PRO A 452 -31.12 25.56 -13.47
C PRO A 452 -30.58 26.90 -13.98
N GLN A 453 -29.28 26.96 -14.31
CA GLN A 453 -28.58 28.17 -14.69
C GLN A 453 -28.78 28.53 -16.17
N SER A 454 -28.58 27.56 -17.07
CA SER A 454 -28.65 27.80 -18.52
C SER A 454 -30.07 27.66 -19.09
N ARG A 455 -30.95 26.94 -18.39
CA ARG A 455 -32.26 26.47 -18.88
C ARG A 455 -32.18 25.59 -20.13
N LEU A 456 -30.98 25.14 -20.50
CA LEU A 456 -30.75 24.21 -21.60
C LEU A 456 -30.79 22.78 -21.06
N VAL A 457 -31.29 21.86 -21.87
CA VAL A 457 -31.13 20.42 -21.62
C VAL A 457 -29.72 19.97 -22.05
N PRO A 458 -29.21 18.81 -21.59
CA PRO A 458 -27.83 18.39 -21.81
C PRO A 458 -27.35 18.41 -23.26
N ALA A 459 -28.16 17.97 -24.23
CA ALA A 459 -27.76 17.99 -25.63
C ALA A 459 -27.51 19.42 -26.16
N PHE A 460 -28.33 20.39 -25.75
CA PHE A 460 -28.16 21.79 -26.16
C PHE A 460 -27.07 22.49 -25.38
N LEU A 461 -26.88 22.13 -24.10
CA LEU A 461 -25.73 22.61 -23.33
C LEU A 461 -24.42 22.13 -23.95
N ALA A 462 -24.34 20.85 -24.34
CA ALA A 462 -23.19 20.27 -25.03
C ALA A 462 -22.86 21.02 -26.33
N ALA A 463 -23.88 21.33 -27.14
CA ALA A 463 -23.71 22.10 -28.37
C ALA A 463 -23.27 23.56 -28.08
N ALA A 464 -23.83 24.19 -27.06
CA ALA A 464 -23.48 25.56 -26.67
C ALA A 464 -22.05 25.67 -26.12
N GLN A 465 -21.51 24.59 -25.55
CA GLN A 465 -20.16 24.51 -25.00
C GLN A 465 -19.12 23.96 -26.00
N ASP A 466 -19.50 23.76 -27.27
CA ASP A 466 -18.62 23.19 -28.31
C ASP A 466 -18.05 21.81 -27.94
N ALA A 467 -18.89 20.97 -27.30
CA ALA A 467 -18.53 19.60 -26.97
C ALA A 467 -18.29 18.77 -28.25
N ALA A 468 -17.64 17.61 -28.09
CA ALA A 468 -17.37 16.71 -29.21
C ALA A 468 -18.67 16.30 -29.94
N LEU A 469 -18.62 16.28 -31.29
CA LEU A 469 -19.80 16.05 -32.13
C LEU A 469 -20.47 14.70 -31.87
N ASP A 470 -19.68 13.67 -31.54
CA ASP A 470 -20.17 12.36 -31.14
C ASP A 470 -21.00 12.44 -29.85
N THR A 471 -20.49 13.14 -28.82
CA THR A 471 -21.23 13.41 -27.57
C THR A 471 -22.57 14.09 -27.85
N ILE A 472 -22.58 15.17 -28.65
CA ILE A 472 -23.81 15.88 -28.99
C ILE A 472 -24.79 14.96 -29.72
N TYR A 473 -24.32 14.23 -30.74
CA TYR A 473 -25.13 13.30 -31.52
C TYR A 473 -25.78 12.22 -30.64
N PHE A 474 -25.01 11.59 -29.76
CA PHE A 474 -25.53 10.51 -28.92
C PHE A 474 -26.44 11.01 -27.80
N LEU A 475 -26.23 12.21 -27.26
CA LEU A 475 -27.17 12.83 -26.32
C LEU A 475 -28.53 13.08 -26.99
N LEU A 476 -28.54 13.60 -28.22
CA LEU A 476 -29.77 13.79 -29.01
C LEU A 476 -30.45 12.47 -29.34
N HIS A 477 -29.67 11.43 -29.66
CA HIS A 477 -30.19 10.10 -29.96
C HIS A 477 -30.77 9.42 -28.71
N ALA A 478 -30.18 9.64 -27.54
CA ALA A 478 -30.66 9.06 -26.29
C ALA A 478 -32.00 9.66 -25.86
N GLU A 479 -32.25 10.94 -26.17
CA GLU A 479 -33.52 11.61 -25.86
C GLU A 479 -34.09 12.35 -27.09
N PRO A 480 -34.66 11.61 -28.08
CA PRO A 480 -35.11 12.20 -29.35
C PRO A 480 -36.28 13.18 -29.18
N GLN A 481 -37.03 13.10 -28.07
CA GLN A 481 -38.16 13.99 -27.80
C GLN A 481 -37.75 15.45 -27.63
N VAL A 482 -36.49 15.71 -27.24
CA VAL A 482 -35.92 17.07 -27.10
C VAL A 482 -35.88 17.82 -28.44
N VAL A 483 -35.84 17.10 -29.57
CA VAL A 483 -35.77 17.68 -30.93
C VAL A 483 -37.16 17.86 -31.54
N VAL A 484 -38.20 17.30 -30.92
CA VAL A 484 -39.57 17.42 -31.43
C VAL A 484 -40.05 18.84 -31.18
N VAL A 485 -39.87 19.69 -32.18
CA VAL A 485 -40.51 21.00 -32.26
C VAL A 485 -42.01 20.72 -32.26
N SER A 486 -42.67 20.95 -31.13
CA SER A 486 -44.14 20.93 -31.09
C SER A 486 -44.62 21.84 -32.21
N PRO A 487 -45.43 21.33 -33.17
CA PRO A 487 -46.01 22.20 -34.19
C PRO A 487 -46.75 23.30 -33.45
N SER A 488 -46.27 24.53 -33.63
CA SER A 488 -46.79 25.73 -32.99
C SER A 488 -48.31 25.78 -33.10
N SER A 489 -48.99 25.69 -31.96
CA SER A 489 -50.42 25.95 -31.80
C SER A 489 -50.74 27.42 -31.97
#